data_AF-A0A959GZQ2-F1
#
_entry.id   AF-A0A959GZQ2-F1
#
_cell.length_a   1.000
_cell.length_b   1.000
_cell.length_c   1.000
_cell.angle_alpha   90.00
_cell.angle_beta   90.00
_cell.angle_gamma   90.00
#
_symmetry.space_group_name_H-M   'P 1'
#
loop_
_entity.id
_entity.type
_entity.pdbx_description
1 polymer ?
#
loop_
_entity_poly.entity_id
_entity_poly.type
_entity_poly.pdbx_seq_one_letter_code
_entity_poly.pdbx_strand_id
1 'polypeptide(L)'
;MMKTLLLAVALWFAAAGNTFADPRGPGDPLPVRQTIFFAKNGNPDWLVIREGVQITAADLVRQYKSDLGLSEADELVLYRTDADDIGFTHYRYQQFHHGVEVDGAELLIHEKNGFVITLNGKLVRGLDAETNAVLSAAQATQRALDHVQAERYMWESPKAQAMLRRIKGDPKASFYPQPELVLADPSFSHDPAAFLPVWRMEVYAEKPLLRKQIYVNAATGTIEAELEMLHDQNTPGTAKTKYSGTRSIITDSLAADTFRLVESTRGGGIETYDMNESTDYDDAVDFIDHDNFWDNVNDEQDEAATDAHWGAEMTFDYYLLNHNYEGIDGDKMPLICYVHYDNSWSNARWTGDWALFGDG
;
A
#
# COMPACT_ATOMS: atom_id res chain seq x y z
N MET A 1 -9.54 -94.50 22.05
CA MET A 1 -8.10 -94.12 22.02
C MET A 1 -7.84 -93.06 23.10
N MET A 2 -6.57 -92.79 23.41
CA MET A 2 -6.12 -91.88 24.49
C MET A 2 -6.41 -90.39 24.14
N LYS A 3 -6.51 -89.40 25.06
CA LYS A 3 -5.48 -88.75 25.91
C LYS A 3 -4.15 -88.50 25.15
N THR A 4 -3.45 -87.36 25.18
CA THR A 4 -3.56 -86.05 25.90
C THR A 4 -3.03 -84.95 24.92
N LEU A 5 -2.67 -83.69 25.19
CA LEU A 5 -2.33 -82.86 26.37
C LEU A 5 -2.69 -81.37 26.08
N LEU A 6 -2.41 -80.44 27.00
CA LEU A 6 -2.41 -78.99 26.77
C LEU A 6 -1.16 -78.53 25.97
N LEU A 7 -1.25 -77.38 25.31
CA LEU A 7 -0.33 -76.26 25.61
C LEU A 7 -0.95 -74.91 25.19
N ALA A 8 -0.58 -73.84 25.91
CA ALA A 8 -0.86 -72.45 25.52
C ALA A 8 0.46 -71.74 25.20
N VAL A 9 0.47 -70.88 24.18
CA VAL A 9 1.58 -69.98 23.87
C VAL A 9 1.03 -68.59 23.61
N ALA A 10 1.31 -67.65 24.51
CA ALA A 10 1.12 -66.23 24.23
C ALA A 10 2.32 -65.75 23.40
N LEU A 11 2.07 -65.13 22.25
CA LEU A 11 3.10 -64.57 21.39
C LEU A 11 3.11 -63.04 21.55
N TRP A 12 4.08 -62.56 22.34
CA TRP A 12 4.51 -61.16 22.27
C TRP A 12 5.14 -60.90 20.89
N PHE A 13 4.74 -59.81 20.25
CA PHE A 13 5.58 -59.11 19.29
C PHE A 13 5.74 -57.66 19.74
N ALA A 14 6.90 -57.35 20.33
CA ALA A 14 7.34 -55.97 20.44
C ALA A 14 7.90 -55.55 19.07
N ALA A 15 7.25 -54.58 18.43
CA ALA A 15 7.80 -53.86 17.28
C ALA A 15 8.35 -52.52 17.77
N ALA A 16 9.44 -52.05 17.16
CA ALA A 16 10.19 -50.89 17.65
C ALA A 16 9.36 -49.61 17.64
N GLY A 17 9.51 -48.79 18.68
CA GLY A 17 8.91 -47.46 18.73
C GLY A 17 9.63 -46.50 17.79
N ASN A 18 9.03 -46.20 16.64
CA ASN A 18 9.33 -44.97 15.92
C ASN A 18 8.72 -43.81 16.71
N THR A 19 9.55 -42.93 17.26
CA THR A 19 9.09 -41.67 17.84
C THR A 19 8.61 -40.76 16.72
N PHE A 20 7.31 -40.77 16.45
CA PHE A 20 6.69 -39.67 15.73
C PHE A 20 7.01 -38.37 16.47
N ALA A 21 7.55 -37.39 15.75
CA ALA A 21 7.81 -36.08 16.31
C ALA A 21 6.49 -35.45 16.79
N ASP A 22 6.55 -34.70 17.89
CA ASP A 22 5.39 -33.99 18.40
C ASP A 22 4.88 -33.01 17.33
N PRO A 23 3.62 -33.11 16.86
CA PRO A 23 3.09 -32.19 15.86
C PRO A 23 2.88 -30.78 16.42
N ARG A 24 3.06 -30.58 17.73
CA ARG A 24 3.10 -29.26 18.36
C ARG A 24 4.48 -28.63 18.15
N GLY A 25 4.53 -27.61 17.29
CA GLY A 25 5.62 -26.63 17.31
C GLY A 25 5.68 -25.87 18.64
N PRO A 26 6.59 -24.89 18.79
CA PRO A 26 6.59 -23.99 19.95
C PRO A 26 5.20 -23.36 20.14
N GLY A 27 4.75 -23.29 21.40
CA GLY A 27 3.32 -23.29 21.74
C GLY A 27 2.49 -22.15 21.14
N ASP A 28 1.31 -22.50 20.62
CA ASP A 28 0.26 -21.55 20.20
C ASP A 28 -0.21 -20.75 21.43
N PRO A 29 -0.19 -19.40 21.39
CA PRO A 29 -0.61 -18.56 22.52
C PRO A 29 -2.13 -18.56 22.78
N LEU A 30 -2.95 -19.17 21.93
CA LEU A 30 -4.42 -19.06 22.00
C LEU A 30 -5.11 -20.41 22.35
N PRO A 31 -5.55 -20.62 23.61
CA PRO A 31 -5.91 -21.96 24.12
C PRO A 31 -7.24 -22.55 23.63
N VAL A 32 -8.02 -21.85 22.79
CA VAL A 32 -9.40 -22.23 22.42
C VAL A 32 -9.48 -22.99 21.06
N ARG A 33 -8.49 -22.82 20.18
CA ARG A 33 -8.52 -23.12 18.72
C ARG A 33 -8.66 -24.60 18.28
N GLN A 34 -9.08 -25.54 19.13
CA GLN A 34 -8.75 -26.96 18.92
C GLN A 34 -9.69 -27.77 18.00
N THR A 35 -10.91 -27.31 17.69
CA THR A 35 -11.93 -28.17 17.07
C THR A 35 -11.86 -28.28 15.54
N ILE A 36 -11.90 -27.17 14.80
CA ILE A 36 -12.12 -27.21 13.33
C ILE A 36 -10.97 -26.71 12.44
N PHE A 37 -10.05 -25.88 12.94
CA PHE A 37 -8.91 -25.37 12.16
C PHE A 37 -7.58 -25.40 12.93
N PHE A 38 -6.49 -24.99 12.27
CA PHE A 38 -5.16 -24.78 12.85
C PHE A 38 -4.38 -23.68 12.10
N ALA A 39 -3.38 -23.10 12.77
CA ALA A 39 -2.49 -22.08 12.21
C ALA A 39 -1.46 -22.69 11.23
N LYS A 40 -1.43 -22.20 9.98
CA LYS A 40 -0.46 -22.61 8.96
C LYS A 40 0.94 -22.11 9.37
N ASN A 41 1.88 -23.02 9.55
CA ASN A 41 3.25 -22.73 9.99
C ASN A 41 3.31 -21.91 11.30
N GLY A 42 2.28 -21.99 12.15
CA GLY A 42 2.16 -21.20 13.38
C GLY A 42 1.70 -19.75 13.19
N ASN A 43 1.44 -19.28 11.96
CA ASN A 43 0.90 -17.93 11.72
C ASN A 43 -0.58 -17.85 12.18
N PRO A 44 -0.93 -17.02 13.19
CA PRO A 44 -2.30 -16.93 13.69
C PRO A 44 -3.28 -16.30 12.69
N ASP A 45 -2.78 -15.59 11.68
CA ASP A 45 -3.52 -14.91 10.61
C ASP A 45 -3.58 -15.71 9.30
N TRP A 46 -3.14 -16.97 9.33
CA TRP A 46 -3.40 -17.94 8.26
C TRP A 46 -3.90 -19.26 8.85
N LEU A 47 -5.18 -19.55 8.68
CA LEU A 47 -5.85 -20.72 9.23
C LEU A 47 -6.17 -21.74 8.11
N VAL A 48 -6.11 -23.02 8.47
CA VAL A 48 -6.43 -24.15 7.58
C VAL A 48 -7.49 -25.01 8.27
N ILE A 49 -8.56 -25.37 7.54
CA ILE A 49 -9.60 -26.27 8.03
C ILE A 49 -9.03 -27.69 8.14
N ARG A 50 -9.41 -28.42 9.19
CA ARG A 50 -8.94 -29.79 9.43
C ARG A 50 -9.58 -30.77 8.44
N GLU A 51 -8.81 -31.79 8.05
CA GLU A 51 -9.30 -32.85 7.18
C GLU A 51 -10.57 -33.51 7.75
N GLY A 52 -11.57 -33.71 6.90
CA GLY A 52 -12.89 -34.25 7.27
C GLY A 52 -13.87 -33.25 7.87
N VAL A 53 -13.46 -32.01 8.18
CA VAL A 53 -14.40 -30.95 8.55
C VAL A 53 -15.11 -30.42 7.30
N GLN A 54 -16.43 -30.28 7.39
CA GLN A 54 -17.29 -29.71 6.35
C GLN A 54 -18.12 -28.59 6.97
N ILE A 55 -17.76 -27.34 6.63
CA ILE A 55 -18.39 -26.12 7.15
C ILE A 55 -18.45 -25.06 6.03
N THR A 56 -19.55 -24.31 5.96
CA THR A 56 -19.69 -23.19 5.02
C THR A 56 -19.08 -21.91 5.59
N ALA A 57 -18.74 -20.93 4.76
CA ALA A 57 -18.28 -19.61 5.23
C ALA A 57 -19.30 -18.95 6.19
N ALA A 58 -20.60 -19.08 5.88
CA ALA A 58 -21.71 -18.50 6.65
C ALA A 58 -22.04 -19.23 7.97
N ASP A 59 -21.57 -20.48 8.12
CA ASP A 59 -21.61 -21.22 9.39
C ASP A 59 -20.37 -20.92 10.24
N LEU A 60 -19.20 -20.81 9.61
CA LEU A 60 -17.95 -20.54 10.33
C LEU A 60 -18.01 -19.18 11.04
N VAL A 61 -18.40 -18.12 10.33
CA VAL A 61 -18.54 -16.77 10.91
C VAL A 61 -19.59 -16.72 12.03
N ARG A 62 -20.64 -17.54 11.93
CA ARG A 62 -21.76 -17.55 12.88
C ARG A 62 -21.50 -18.39 14.13
N GLN A 63 -20.80 -19.51 13.99
CA GLN A 63 -20.67 -20.54 15.02
C GLN A 63 -19.27 -20.57 15.68
N TYR A 64 -18.24 -20.02 15.02
CA TYR A 64 -16.84 -20.10 15.44
C TYR A 64 -16.16 -18.73 15.59
N LYS A 65 -16.95 -17.65 15.76
CA LYS A 65 -16.45 -16.28 16.01
C LYS A 65 -15.48 -16.23 17.20
N SER A 66 -15.81 -16.92 18.30
CA SER A 66 -14.96 -17.08 19.48
C SER A 66 -13.57 -17.63 19.16
N ASP A 67 -13.50 -18.62 18.28
CA ASP A 67 -12.29 -19.40 18.00
C ASP A 67 -11.34 -18.63 17.06
N LEU A 68 -11.86 -17.61 16.37
CA LEU A 68 -11.08 -16.60 15.64
C LEU A 68 -10.45 -15.54 16.58
N GLY A 69 -10.88 -15.47 17.85
CA GLY A 69 -10.44 -14.50 18.85
C GLY A 69 -11.32 -13.25 18.97
N LEU A 70 -12.58 -13.33 18.50
CA LEU A 70 -13.56 -12.25 18.50
C LEU A 70 -14.63 -12.45 19.59
N SER A 71 -15.11 -11.36 20.15
CA SER A 71 -16.08 -11.32 21.26
C SER A 71 -17.54 -11.24 20.77
N GLU A 72 -18.50 -11.11 21.70
CA GLU A 72 -19.89 -10.79 21.34
C GLU A 72 -20.14 -9.32 20.97
N ALA A 73 -19.19 -8.42 21.25
CA ALA A 73 -19.21 -7.05 20.73
C ALA A 73 -18.75 -6.98 19.27
N ASP A 74 -18.01 -7.97 18.79
CA ASP A 74 -17.47 -8.01 17.44
C ASP A 74 -18.46 -8.64 16.44
N GLU A 75 -18.48 -8.09 15.22
CA GLU A 75 -19.21 -8.58 14.06
C GLU A 75 -18.30 -8.71 12.84
N LEU A 76 -18.67 -9.59 11.91
CA LEU A 76 -17.99 -9.79 10.63
C LEU A 76 -18.99 -9.63 9.50
N VAL A 77 -18.90 -8.51 8.77
CA VAL A 77 -19.87 -8.13 7.74
C VAL A 77 -19.34 -8.47 6.36
N LEU A 78 -20.01 -9.37 5.65
CA LEU A 78 -19.68 -9.74 4.27
C LEU A 78 -19.91 -8.56 3.34
N TYR A 79 -18.84 -7.99 2.78
CA TYR A 79 -18.94 -6.85 1.86
C TYR A 79 -18.64 -7.22 0.40
N ARG A 80 -17.91 -8.32 0.15
CA ARG A 80 -17.53 -8.76 -1.20
C ARG A 80 -17.45 -10.29 -1.31
N THR A 81 -17.79 -10.80 -2.49
CA THR A 81 -17.65 -12.21 -2.86
C THR A 81 -17.16 -12.32 -4.30
N ASP A 82 -16.10 -13.09 -4.51
CA ASP A 82 -15.50 -13.35 -5.82
C ASP A 82 -15.42 -14.87 -6.06
N ALA A 83 -15.52 -15.33 -7.30
CA ALA A 83 -15.24 -16.72 -7.67
C ALA A 83 -14.06 -16.76 -8.65
N ASP A 84 -13.23 -17.80 -8.59
CA ASP A 84 -12.08 -17.96 -9.48
C ASP A 84 -12.21 -19.14 -10.46
N ASP A 85 -11.41 -19.09 -11.54
CA ASP A 85 -11.43 -20.09 -12.62
C ASP A 85 -10.96 -21.49 -12.17
N ILE A 86 -10.30 -21.59 -11.00
CA ILE A 86 -9.90 -22.87 -10.41
C ILE A 86 -10.96 -23.43 -9.45
N GLY A 87 -12.09 -22.74 -9.25
CA GLY A 87 -13.26 -23.22 -8.53
C GLY A 87 -13.21 -22.99 -7.01
N PHE A 88 -12.53 -21.96 -6.53
CA PHE A 88 -12.79 -21.40 -5.20
C PHE A 88 -13.85 -20.29 -5.26
N THR A 89 -14.47 -20.03 -4.11
CA THR A 89 -15.23 -18.81 -3.82
C THR A 89 -14.60 -18.11 -2.62
N HIS A 90 -14.33 -16.84 -2.80
CA HIS A 90 -13.61 -15.96 -1.89
C HIS A 90 -14.61 -15.02 -1.23
N TYR A 91 -14.75 -15.07 0.08
CA TYR A 91 -15.65 -14.19 0.84
C TYR A 91 -14.84 -13.23 1.71
N ARG A 92 -15.07 -11.92 1.55
CA ARG A 92 -14.36 -10.86 2.28
C ARG A 92 -15.30 -10.23 3.32
N TYR A 93 -14.91 -10.34 4.57
CA TYR A 93 -15.61 -9.79 5.73
C TYR A 93 -14.79 -8.66 6.35
N GLN A 94 -15.45 -7.53 6.60
CA GLN A 94 -14.90 -6.43 7.37
C GLN A 94 -15.24 -6.65 8.86
N GLN A 95 -14.29 -6.45 9.77
CA GLN A 95 -14.54 -6.48 11.21
C GLN A 95 -15.22 -5.18 11.66
N PHE A 96 -16.24 -5.33 12.50
CA PHE A 96 -16.87 -4.26 13.26
C PHE A 96 -16.81 -4.60 14.75
N HIS A 97 -16.77 -3.58 15.60
CA HIS A 97 -16.84 -3.70 17.06
C HIS A 97 -17.89 -2.71 17.57
N HIS A 98 -18.88 -3.19 18.32
CA HIS A 98 -20.06 -2.42 18.73
C HIS A 98 -20.74 -1.64 17.57
N GLY A 99 -20.68 -2.18 16.34
CA GLY A 99 -21.26 -1.57 15.13
C GLY A 99 -20.41 -0.49 14.47
N VAL A 100 -19.19 -0.21 14.95
CA VAL A 100 -18.20 0.68 14.31
C VAL A 100 -17.13 -0.15 13.60
N GLU A 101 -16.71 0.28 12.40
CA GLU A 101 -15.72 -0.42 11.58
C GLU A 101 -14.34 -0.42 12.26
N VAL A 102 -13.63 -1.55 12.22
CA VAL A 102 -12.24 -1.66 12.70
C VAL A 102 -11.30 -1.53 11.51
N ASP A 103 -10.62 -0.39 11.40
CA ASP A 103 -9.81 -0.02 10.23
C ASP A 103 -8.68 -1.03 9.97
N GLY A 104 -8.52 -1.45 8.71
CA GLY A 104 -7.54 -2.45 8.30
C GLY A 104 -7.80 -3.90 8.76
N ALA A 105 -8.90 -4.18 9.47
CA ALA A 105 -9.18 -5.50 10.06
C ALA A 105 -10.15 -6.34 9.20
N GLU A 106 -9.59 -7.12 8.26
CA GLU A 106 -10.36 -8.02 7.38
C GLU A 106 -10.22 -9.51 7.73
N LEU A 107 -11.23 -10.30 7.35
CA LEU A 107 -11.17 -11.75 7.18
C LEU A 107 -11.52 -12.16 5.74
N LEU A 108 -10.61 -12.86 5.09
CA LEU A 108 -10.80 -13.54 3.80
C LEU A 108 -11.01 -15.05 4.04
N ILE A 109 -12.11 -15.59 3.53
CA ILE A 109 -12.47 -17.01 3.60
C ILE A 109 -12.42 -17.63 2.20
N HIS A 110 -11.69 -18.74 2.06
CA HIS A 110 -11.56 -19.51 0.81
C HIS A 110 -12.40 -20.78 0.90
N GLU A 111 -13.49 -20.83 0.15
CA GLU A 111 -14.42 -21.97 0.08
C GLU A 111 -14.26 -22.72 -1.24
N LYS A 112 -14.40 -24.05 -1.22
CA LYS A 112 -14.35 -24.90 -2.42
C LYS A 112 -15.36 -26.03 -2.30
N ASN A 113 -16.11 -26.29 -3.37
CA ASN A 113 -17.18 -27.29 -3.38
C ASN A 113 -18.22 -27.09 -2.24
N GLY A 114 -18.42 -25.85 -1.77
CA GLY A 114 -19.32 -25.51 -0.66
C GLY A 114 -18.73 -25.66 0.75
N PHE A 115 -17.43 -25.92 0.90
CA PHE A 115 -16.77 -26.05 2.20
C PHE A 115 -15.50 -25.18 2.31
N VAL A 116 -15.31 -24.54 3.46
CA VAL A 116 -14.11 -23.73 3.73
C VAL A 116 -12.86 -24.61 3.73
N ILE A 117 -11.79 -24.13 3.11
CA ILE A 117 -10.49 -24.80 3.03
C ILE A 117 -9.44 -24.03 3.83
N THR A 118 -9.35 -22.72 3.62
CA THR A 118 -8.43 -21.82 4.33
C THR A 118 -9.07 -20.48 4.65
N LEU A 119 -8.53 -19.81 5.66
CA LEU A 119 -8.87 -18.44 6.02
C LEU A 119 -7.59 -17.64 6.22
N ASN A 120 -7.59 -16.36 5.91
CA ASN A 120 -6.49 -15.46 6.23
C ASN A 120 -7.00 -14.02 6.40
N GLY A 121 -6.19 -13.14 6.97
CA GLY A 121 -6.58 -11.75 7.22
C GLY A 121 -6.20 -11.31 8.63
N LYS A 122 -6.22 -10.00 8.85
CA LYS A 122 -5.58 -9.34 9.99
C LYS A 122 -6.61 -8.87 11.02
N LEU A 123 -7.37 -9.81 11.58
CA LEU A 123 -8.38 -9.51 12.61
C LEU A 123 -7.74 -8.92 13.88
N VAL A 124 -8.42 -7.96 14.51
CA VAL A 124 -8.06 -7.42 15.83
C VAL A 124 -8.77 -8.26 16.88
N ARG A 125 -8.00 -8.90 17.78
CA ARG A 125 -8.50 -9.94 18.69
C ARG A 125 -8.42 -9.48 20.14
N GLY A 126 -9.46 -9.74 20.92
CA GLY A 126 -9.56 -9.21 22.28
C GLY A 126 -9.67 -7.68 22.32
N LEU A 127 -10.32 -7.08 21.32
CA LEU A 127 -10.65 -5.66 21.28
C LEU A 127 -11.68 -5.33 22.38
N ASP A 128 -11.45 -4.23 23.09
CA ASP A 128 -12.29 -3.72 24.18
C ASP A 128 -12.22 -2.18 24.14
N ALA A 129 -12.79 -1.60 23.07
CA ALA A 129 -12.56 -0.21 22.69
C ALA A 129 -13.86 0.61 22.62
N GLU A 130 -13.83 1.79 23.25
CA GLU A 130 -14.93 2.76 23.25
C GLU A 130 -15.21 3.28 21.83
N THR A 131 -16.46 3.15 21.38
CA THR A 131 -16.92 3.58 20.04
C THR A 131 -17.57 4.98 20.05
N ASN A 132 -17.53 5.68 21.18
CA ASN A 132 -18.23 6.94 21.39
C ASN A 132 -17.49 8.15 20.79
N ALA A 133 -18.08 8.78 19.77
CA ALA A 133 -17.62 10.07 19.23
C ALA A 133 -18.20 11.26 20.01
N VAL A 134 -17.34 12.18 20.47
CA VAL A 134 -17.73 13.44 21.13
C VAL A 134 -17.83 14.58 20.12
N LEU A 135 -16.93 14.59 19.13
CA LEU A 135 -16.98 15.50 18.00
C LEU A 135 -17.89 14.95 16.91
N SER A 136 -18.73 15.82 16.35
CA SER A 136 -19.48 15.50 15.14
C SER A 136 -18.56 15.42 13.92
N ALA A 137 -18.97 14.63 12.92
CA ALA A 137 -18.27 14.45 11.66
C ALA A 137 -17.87 15.80 11.01
N ALA A 138 -18.75 16.80 11.04
CA ALA A 138 -18.47 18.13 10.49
C ALA A 138 -17.39 18.92 11.27
N GLN A 139 -17.29 18.74 12.58
CA GLN A 139 -16.19 19.32 13.38
C GLN A 139 -14.87 18.63 13.05
N ALA A 140 -14.88 17.30 12.87
CA ALA A 140 -13.70 16.54 12.46
C ALA A 140 -13.24 16.89 11.04
N THR A 141 -14.17 17.09 10.10
CA THR A 141 -13.84 17.63 8.77
C THR A 141 -13.19 19.00 8.88
N GLN A 142 -13.71 19.92 9.72
CA GLN A 142 -13.05 21.20 9.91
C GLN A 142 -11.62 21.04 10.46
N ARG A 143 -11.36 20.11 11.38
CA ARG A 143 -9.98 19.80 11.83
C ARG A 143 -9.07 19.31 10.71
N ALA A 144 -9.54 18.42 9.85
CA ALA A 144 -8.76 17.95 8.71
C ALA A 144 -8.45 19.08 7.70
N LEU A 145 -9.39 20.01 7.48
CA LEU A 145 -9.18 21.19 6.63
C LEU A 145 -8.24 22.22 7.28
N ASP A 146 -8.44 22.52 8.57
CA ASP A 146 -7.59 23.40 9.39
C ASP A 146 -6.13 22.91 9.45
N HIS A 147 -5.91 21.60 9.28
CA HIS A 147 -4.59 20.96 9.26
C HIS A 147 -3.95 20.96 7.86
N VAL A 148 -4.71 20.63 6.81
CA VAL A 148 -4.17 20.54 5.43
C VAL A 148 -3.89 21.91 4.79
N GLN A 149 -4.71 22.93 5.07
CA GLN A 149 -4.52 24.33 4.64
C GLN A 149 -4.17 24.52 3.14
N ALA A 150 -4.79 23.77 2.24
CA ALA A 150 -4.53 23.89 0.80
C ALA A 150 -5.10 25.20 0.23
N GLU A 151 -4.43 25.75 -0.80
CA GLU A 151 -4.91 26.94 -1.52
C GLU A 151 -6.22 26.70 -2.27
N ARG A 152 -6.38 25.48 -2.80
CA ARG A 152 -7.55 25.08 -3.57
C ARG A 152 -7.80 23.58 -3.52
N TYR A 153 -9.03 23.20 -3.23
CA TYR A 153 -9.42 21.80 -3.05
C TYR A 153 -10.15 21.21 -4.25
N MET A 154 -10.04 19.89 -4.45
CA MET A 154 -10.54 19.22 -5.66
C MET A 154 -12.07 19.30 -5.81
N TRP A 155 -12.82 19.45 -4.71
CA TRP A 155 -14.28 19.65 -4.75
C TRP A 155 -14.71 21.04 -5.24
N GLU A 156 -13.80 22.02 -5.23
CA GLU A 156 -14.03 23.38 -5.71
C GLU A 156 -13.89 23.49 -7.24
N SER A 157 -13.43 22.43 -7.91
CA SER A 157 -13.36 22.31 -9.36
C SER A 157 -14.64 21.70 -9.93
N PRO A 158 -15.52 22.47 -10.60
CA PRO A 158 -16.76 21.92 -11.15
C PRO A 158 -16.52 20.88 -12.25
N LYS A 159 -15.37 21.00 -12.96
CA LYS A 159 -14.91 20.01 -13.95
C LYS A 159 -14.55 18.69 -13.28
N ALA A 160 -13.74 18.72 -12.22
CA ALA A 160 -13.36 17.51 -11.50
C ALA A 160 -14.59 16.82 -10.87
N GLN A 161 -15.47 17.59 -10.23
CA GLN A 161 -16.73 17.08 -9.66
C GLN A 161 -17.63 16.41 -10.72
N ALA A 162 -17.74 16.99 -11.92
CA ALA A 162 -18.47 16.37 -13.02
C ALA A 162 -17.79 15.08 -13.55
N MET A 163 -16.45 15.07 -13.60
CA MET A 163 -15.66 13.91 -14.01
C MET A 163 -15.79 12.75 -13.01
N LEU A 164 -15.69 13.01 -11.70
CA LEU A 164 -15.87 12.02 -10.63
C LEU A 164 -17.24 11.34 -10.73
N ARG A 165 -18.32 12.11 -10.90
CA ARG A 165 -19.69 11.59 -11.06
C ARG A 165 -19.84 10.72 -12.30
N ARG A 166 -19.16 11.08 -13.40
CA ARG A 166 -19.11 10.25 -14.62
C ARG A 166 -18.33 8.94 -14.40
N ILE A 167 -17.19 8.99 -13.70
CA ILE A 167 -16.35 7.81 -13.41
C ILE A 167 -17.05 6.83 -12.46
N LYS A 168 -17.65 7.34 -11.38
CA LYS A 168 -18.32 6.53 -10.36
C LYS A 168 -19.76 6.11 -10.74
N GLY A 169 -20.35 6.73 -11.77
CA GLY A 169 -21.74 6.50 -12.17
C GLY A 169 -22.80 7.08 -11.21
N ASP A 170 -22.38 7.77 -10.15
CA ASP A 170 -23.24 8.35 -9.13
C ASP A 170 -23.31 9.88 -9.27
N PRO A 171 -24.51 10.48 -9.44
CA PRO A 171 -24.68 11.94 -9.49
C PRO A 171 -24.42 12.66 -8.16
N LYS A 172 -24.36 11.94 -7.02
CA LYS A 172 -24.06 12.52 -5.70
C LYS A 172 -22.58 12.59 -5.38
N ALA A 173 -21.73 11.83 -6.09
CA ALA A 173 -20.30 11.74 -5.84
C ALA A 173 -19.66 13.14 -5.73
N SER A 174 -18.77 13.29 -4.75
CA SER A 174 -18.11 14.54 -4.43
C SER A 174 -16.70 14.27 -3.91
N PHE A 175 -15.75 15.15 -4.23
CA PHE A 175 -14.42 15.15 -3.60
C PHE A 175 -14.41 15.78 -2.20
N TYR A 176 -15.53 16.36 -1.73
CA TYR A 176 -15.61 16.93 -0.38
C TYR A 176 -15.47 15.81 0.66
N PRO A 177 -14.71 15.99 1.75
CA PRO A 177 -14.40 14.91 2.68
C PRO A 177 -15.66 14.20 3.19
N GLN A 178 -15.65 12.87 3.15
CA GLN A 178 -16.71 12.02 3.71
C GLN A 178 -16.18 11.41 5.02
N PRO A 179 -16.48 12.01 6.19
CA PRO A 179 -16.01 11.51 7.48
C PRO A 179 -16.78 10.27 7.93
N GLU A 180 -16.05 9.17 8.10
CA GLU A 180 -16.54 7.88 8.61
C GLU A 180 -15.96 7.64 10.00
N LEU A 181 -16.81 7.23 10.96
CA LEU A 181 -16.36 6.86 12.30
C LEU A 181 -15.85 5.42 12.27
N VAL A 182 -14.58 5.24 12.63
CA VAL A 182 -13.90 3.93 12.69
C VAL A 182 -13.11 3.81 14.00
N LEU A 183 -12.76 2.59 14.39
CA LEU A 183 -11.69 2.32 15.34
C LEU A 183 -10.41 2.09 14.55
N ALA A 184 -9.35 2.85 14.82
CA ALA A 184 -8.04 2.66 14.17
C ALA A 184 -6.90 2.70 15.19
N ASP A 185 -5.82 1.99 14.88
CA ASP A 185 -4.52 2.09 15.57
C ASP A 185 -3.61 3.04 14.77
N PRO A 186 -3.36 4.28 15.25
CA PRO A 186 -2.53 5.27 14.55
C PRO A 186 -1.05 4.88 14.41
N SER A 187 -0.60 3.89 15.20
CA SER A 187 0.78 3.38 15.17
C SER A 187 0.97 2.18 14.24
N PHE A 188 -0.12 1.62 13.70
CA PHE A 188 -0.17 0.41 12.87
C PHE A 188 0.44 -0.86 13.52
N SER A 189 0.66 -0.83 14.82
CA SER A 189 1.18 -1.93 15.66
C SER A 189 0.30 -3.19 15.64
N HIS A 190 -1.01 -3.01 15.43
CA HIS A 190 -2.06 -4.03 15.57
C HIS A 190 -2.31 -4.52 17.00
N ASP A 191 -1.86 -3.77 18.01
CA ASP A 191 -2.23 -4.02 19.42
C ASP A 191 -3.70 -3.61 19.62
N PRO A 192 -4.60 -4.50 20.10
CA PRO A 192 -6.00 -4.14 20.38
C PRO A 192 -6.15 -2.97 21.36
N ALA A 193 -5.17 -2.70 22.23
CA ALA A 193 -5.18 -1.57 23.16
C ALA A 193 -4.80 -0.23 22.51
N ALA A 194 -4.32 -0.23 21.27
CA ALA A 194 -4.00 0.98 20.50
C ALA A 194 -5.17 1.48 19.62
N PHE A 195 -6.22 0.67 19.44
CA PHE A 195 -7.40 1.05 18.66
C PHE A 195 -8.29 2.04 19.40
N LEU A 196 -8.57 3.18 18.78
CA LEU A 196 -9.36 4.27 19.36
C LEU A 196 -10.32 4.89 18.32
N PRO A 197 -11.43 5.54 18.76
CA PRO A 197 -12.43 6.07 17.85
C PRO A 197 -11.94 7.33 17.14
N VAL A 198 -11.91 7.27 15.81
CA VAL A 198 -11.45 8.34 14.93
C VAL A 198 -12.41 8.55 13.76
N TRP A 199 -12.49 9.79 13.27
CA TRP A 199 -13.09 10.11 11.99
C TRP A 199 -12.03 9.94 10.89
N ARG A 200 -12.12 8.86 10.12
CA ARG A 200 -11.36 8.62 8.88
C ARG A 200 -11.99 9.44 7.75
N MET A 201 -11.18 10.17 6.99
CA MET A 201 -11.65 10.84 5.76
C MET A 201 -10.52 11.11 4.77
N GLU A 202 -10.83 11.10 3.48
CA GLU A 202 -9.93 11.67 2.46
C GLU A 202 -10.04 13.20 2.40
N VAL A 203 -8.89 13.87 2.21
CA VAL A 203 -8.80 15.26 1.77
C VAL A 203 -7.97 15.31 0.49
N TYR A 204 -8.56 15.80 -0.60
CA TYR A 204 -7.93 15.92 -1.92
C TYR A 204 -7.82 17.39 -2.33
N ALA A 205 -6.60 17.88 -2.52
CA ALA A 205 -6.31 19.22 -2.99
C ALA A 205 -5.91 19.26 -4.48
N GLU A 206 -6.21 20.38 -5.15
CA GLU A 206 -5.73 20.71 -6.49
C GLU A 206 -4.47 21.60 -6.43
N LYS A 207 -4.33 22.43 -5.38
CA LYS A 207 -3.15 23.26 -5.12
C LYS A 207 -2.82 23.37 -3.61
N PRO A 208 -1.62 22.93 -3.16
CA PRO A 208 -0.72 22.00 -3.87
C PRO A 208 -1.46 20.70 -4.22
N LEU A 209 -0.95 19.94 -5.19
CA LEU A 209 -1.52 18.63 -5.52
C LEU A 209 -1.16 17.65 -4.39
N LEU A 210 -2.15 17.24 -3.62
CA LEU A 210 -2.02 16.17 -2.62
C LEU A 210 -3.35 15.46 -2.42
N ARG A 211 -3.29 14.23 -1.94
CA ARG A 211 -4.47 13.49 -1.47
C ARG A 211 -4.03 12.71 -0.24
N LYS A 212 -4.61 13.01 0.92
CA LYS A 212 -4.30 12.35 2.20
C LYS A 212 -5.54 11.64 2.74
N GLN A 213 -5.37 10.46 3.31
CA GLN A 213 -6.33 9.88 4.25
C GLN A 213 -5.93 10.32 5.65
N ILE A 214 -6.85 10.97 6.36
CA ILE A 214 -6.60 11.64 7.64
C ILE A 214 -7.51 11.03 8.72
N TYR A 215 -6.91 10.77 9.89
CA TYR A 215 -7.58 10.19 11.04
C TYR A 215 -7.66 11.22 12.17
N VAL A 216 -8.86 11.77 12.39
CA VAL A 216 -9.12 12.79 13.41
C VAL A 216 -9.73 12.14 14.64
N ASN A 217 -9.09 12.27 15.81
CA ASN A 217 -9.58 11.76 17.08
C ASN A 217 -11.03 12.19 17.36
N ALA A 218 -11.93 11.23 17.54
CA ALA A 218 -13.36 11.50 17.69
C ALA A 218 -13.73 12.14 19.04
N ALA A 219 -12.80 12.17 20.01
CA ALA A 219 -12.99 12.84 21.30
C ALA A 219 -12.33 14.23 21.37
N THR A 220 -11.07 14.35 20.95
CA THR A 220 -10.25 15.58 21.13
C THR A 220 -10.14 16.44 19.86
N GLY A 221 -10.23 15.84 18.68
CA GLY A 221 -9.96 16.50 17.40
C GLY A 221 -8.48 16.68 17.07
N THR A 222 -7.57 15.94 17.72
CA THR A 222 -6.18 15.79 17.29
C THR A 222 -6.11 14.98 15.99
N ILE A 223 -5.11 15.27 15.14
CA ILE A 223 -4.74 14.38 14.04
C ILE A 223 -3.89 13.28 14.63
N GLU A 224 -4.36 12.04 14.56
CA GLU A 224 -3.67 10.88 15.14
C GLU A 224 -2.74 10.22 14.11
N ALA A 225 -3.18 10.17 12.85
CA ALA A 225 -2.40 9.69 11.71
C ALA A 225 -2.85 10.38 10.41
N GLU A 226 -1.95 10.41 9.44
CA GLU A 226 -2.24 10.70 8.04
C GLU A 226 -1.46 9.75 7.12
N LEU A 227 -2.01 9.44 5.96
CA LEU A 227 -1.40 8.60 4.93
C LEU A 227 -1.52 9.31 3.58
N GLU A 228 -0.43 9.39 2.82
CA GLU A 228 -0.50 9.82 1.42
C GLU A 228 -1.27 8.80 0.58
N MET A 229 -2.13 9.29 -0.30
CA MET A 229 -2.97 8.53 -1.23
C MET A 229 -2.63 8.83 -2.71
N LEU A 230 -1.60 9.63 -2.92
CA LEU A 230 -0.77 9.62 -4.13
C LEU A 230 0.53 8.87 -3.75
N HIS A 231 1.03 8.04 -4.65
CA HIS A 231 2.21 7.21 -4.41
C HIS A 231 3.15 7.36 -5.59
N ASP A 232 4.19 8.17 -5.42
CA ASP A 232 5.21 8.41 -6.42
C ASP A 232 6.31 7.36 -6.24
N GLN A 233 6.50 6.46 -7.21
CA GLN A 233 7.34 5.29 -7.04
C GLN A 233 8.72 5.47 -7.67
N ASN A 234 9.60 6.15 -6.94
CA ASN A 234 11.03 6.17 -7.22
C ASN A 234 11.61 4.74 -7.26
N THR A 235 12.35 4.43 -8.31
CA THR A 235 12.97 3.13 -8.56
C THR A 235 14.39 3.30 -9.13
N PRO A 236 15.37 2.46 -8.77
CA PRO A 236 16.71 2.51 -9.36
C PRO A 236 16.70 2.09 -10.84
N GLY A 237 17.03 3.02 -11.72
CA GLY A 237 17.26 2.80 -13.14
C GLY A 237 18.74 2.62 -13.48
N THR A 238 19.00 2.19 -14.72
CA THR A 238 20.36 2.14 -15.29
C THR A 238 20.40 2.96 -16.57
N ALA A 239 21.33 3.92 -16.63
CA ALA A 239 21.50 4.86 -17.73
C ALA A 239 22.77 4.58 -18.54
N LYS A 240 22.66 4.51 -19.86
CA LYS A 240 23.78 4.37 -20.81
C LYS A 240 24.14 5.75 -21.37
N THR A 241 24.68 6.58 -20.50
CA THR A 241 24.99 7.99 -20.80
C THR A 241 25.99 8.17 -21.95
N LYS A 242 25.82 9.27 -22.71
CA LYS A 242 26.60 9.65 -23.90
C LYS A 242 28.09 9.78 -23.64
N TYR A 243 28.44 10.43 -22.52
CA TYR A 243 29.80 10.80 -22.16
C TYR A 243 30.29 10.09 -20.90
N SER A 244 29.40 9.80 -19.94
CA SER A 244 29.76 9.30 -18.62
C SER A 244 29.79 7.76 -18.52
N GLY A 245 29.37 7.05 -19.57
CA GLY A 245 29.27 5.58 -19.62
C GLY A 245 28.01 5.05 -18.90
N THR A 246 27.97 3.74 -18.60
CA THR A 246 26.84 3.18 -17.85
C THR A 246 26.85 3.66 -16.39
N ARG A 247 25.72 4.21 -15.93
CA ARG A 247 25.48 4.75 -14.59
C ARG A 247 24.20 4.17 -14.00
N SER A 248 24.06 4.28 -12.68
CA SER A 248 22.77 4.11 -12.00
C SER A 248 22.17 5.49 -11.76
N ILE A 249 20.86 5.59 -11.93
CA ILE A 249 20.04 6.80 -11.67
C ILE A 249 18.82 6.39 -10.85
N ILE A 250 18.08 7.35 -10.30
CA ILE A 250 16.71 7.13 -9.81
C ILE A 250 15.71 7.63 -10.87
N THR A 251 14.55 6.98 -10.98
CA THR A 251 13.46 7.33 -11.92
C THR A 251 12.09 7.04 -11.32
N ASP A 252 11.05 7.71 -11.82
CA ASP A 252 9.66 7.57 -11.38
C ASP A 252 8.91 6.51 -12.21
N SER A 253 8.30 5.56 -11.52
CA SER A 253 7.60 4.40 -12.08
C SER A 253 6.10 4.68 -12.22
N LEU A 254 5.71 5.28 -13.35
CA LEU A 254 4.30 5.53 -13.72
C LEU A 254 3.48 4.24 -13.86
N ALA A 255 4.12 3.15 -14.31
CA ALA A 255 3.56 1.80 -14.35
C ALA A 255 4.68 0.76 -14.19
N ALA A 256 4.32 -0.54 -14.15
CA ALA A 256 5.28 -1.63 -14.01
C ALA A 256 6.26 -1.76 -15.21
N ASP A 257 5.89 -1.17 -16.34
CA ASP A 257 6.57 -1.14 -17.64
C ASP A 257 6.53 0.29 -18.24
N THR A 258 6.57 1.32 -17.39
CA THR A 258 6.62 2.74 -17.82
C THR A 258 7.33 3.58 -16.76
N PHE A 259 8.48 4.14 -17.13
CA PHE A 259 9.36 4.93 -16.28
C PHE A 259 9.65 6.29 -16.93
N ARG A 260 9.99 7.30 -16.12
CA ARG A 260 10.41 8.62 -16.61
C ARG A 260 11.61 9.20 -15.84
N LEU A 261 12.32 10.13 -16.47
CA LEU A 261 13.46 10.86 -15.87
C LEU A 261 13.01 11.94 -14.88
N VAL A 262 12.24 11.54 -13.88
CA VAL A 262 11.82 12.34 -12.71
C VAL A 262 12.16 11.53 -11.47
N GLU A 263 12.69 12.17 -10.43
CA GLU A 263 12.89 11.54 -9.11
C GLU A 263 12.62 12.53 -7.97
N SER A 264 12.18 12.03 -6.81
CA SER A 264 11.85 12.83 -5.61
C SER A 264 12.61 12.40 -4.35
N THR A 265 13.73 11.69 -4.50
CA THR A 265 14.64 11.30 -3.41
C THR A 265 15.66 12.39 -3.06
N ARG A 266 15.91 13.34 -3.97
CA ARG A 266 16.84 14.46 -3.80
C ARG A 266 16.15 15.82 -3.79
N GLY A 267 16.29 16.57 -2.68
CA GLY A 267 15.80 17.95 -2.58
C GLY A 267 14.28 18.05 -2.72
N GLY A 268 13.83 18.95 -3.60
CA GLY A 268 12.44 19.05 -4.06
C GLY A 268 12.15 18.24 -5.33
N GLY A 269 13.14 17.50 -5.84
CA GLY A 269 13.06 16.66 -7.04
C GLY A 269 14.18 16.96 -8.05
N ILE A 270 14.41 16.01 -8.95
CA ILE A 270 15.23 16.18 -10.16
C ILE A 270 14.38 15.74 -11.34
N GLU A 271 14.29 16.58 -12.38
CA GLU A 271 13.35 16.40 -13.48
C GLU A 271 14.08 16.65 -14.81
N THR A 272 13.93 15.76 -15.79
CA THR A 272 14.51 15.93 -17.12
C THR A 272 13.46 15.76 -18.21
N TYR A 273 13.29 16.81 -19.02
CA TYR A 273 12.27 16.91 -20.06
C TYR A 273 12.87 17.12 -21.46
N ASP A 274 12.17 16.61 -22.46
CA ASP A 274 12.44 16.81 -23.88
C ASP A 274 11.69 18.04 -24.39
N MET A 275 12.40 18.98 -25.02
CA MET A 275 11.84 20.18 -25.65
C MET A 275 11.42 19.99 -27.11
N ASN A 276 11.68 18.85 -27.76
CA ASN A 276 11.33 18.57 -29.17
C ASN A 276 11.85 19.65 -30.16
N GLU A 277 13.10 20.11 -30.00
CA GLU A 277 13.69 21.28 -30.70
C GLU A 277 12.95 22.62 -30.50
N SER A 278 11.92 22.67 -29.63
CA SER A 278 11.11 23.86 -29.37
C SER A 278 11.80 24.84 -28.41
N THR A 279 11.17 26.02 -28.29
CA THR A 279 11.46 27.04 -27.28
C THR A 279 10.23 27.40 -26.44
N ASP A 280 9.09 26.76 -26.69
CA ASP A 280 7.90 26.86 -25.85
C ASP A 280 7.92 25.75 -24.79
N TYR A 281 7.73 26.11 -23.53
CA TYR A 281 7.74 25.13 -22.43
C TYR A 281 6.41 24.36 -22.33
N ASP A 282 5.34 24.84 -22.97
CA ASP A 282 4.08 24.09 -23.10
C ASP A 282 4.19 22.91 -24.10
N ASP A 283 5.26 22.84 -24.93
CA ASP A 283 5.57 21.72 -25.82
C ASP A 283 6.38 20.59 -25.14
N ALA A 284 6.92 20.82 -23.93
CA ALA A 284 7.87 19.90 -23.29
C ALA A 284 7.22 18.60 -22.79
N VAL A 285 7.93 17.47 -22.91
CA VAL A 285 7.42 16.13 -22.54
C VAL A 285 8.35 15.35 -21.62
N ASP A 286 7.78 14.41 -20.86
CA ASP A 286 8.53 13.37 -20.14
C ASP A 286 9.28 12.49 -21.16
N PHE A 287 10.58 12.24 -20.96
CA PHE A 287 11.24 11.08 -21.57
C PHE A 287 10.66 9.80 -20.94
N ILE A 288 10.27 8.81 -21.76
CA ILE A 288 9.61 7.56 -21.32
C ILE A 288 10.43 6.33 -21.69
N ASP A 289 10.62 5.43 -20.73
CA ASP A 289 11.27 4.12 -20.89
C ASP A 289 10.34 2.97 -20.42
N HIS A 290 10.59 1.74 -20.88
CA HIS A 290 9.73 0.57 -20.66
C HIS A 290 10.32 -0.54 -19.75
N ASP A 291 11.62 -0.58 -19.48
CA ASP A 291 12.24 -1.59 -18.59
C ASP A 291 13.24 -1.01 -17.55
N ASN A 292 13.39 0.32 -17.56
CA ASN A 292 14.28 1.14 -16.75
C ASN A 292 15.79 0.94 -17.05
N PHE A 293 16.11 0.40 -18.23
CA PHE A 293 17.45 0.37 -18.81
C PHE A 293 17.53 1.40 -19.94
N TRP A 294 17.74 2.66 -19.57
CA TRP A 294 17.80 3.82 -20.46
C TRP A 294 18.99 3.73 -21.41
N ASP A 295 18.73 3.13 -22.56
CA ASP A 295 19.70 2.80 -23.61
C ASP A 295 19.36 3.46 -24.96
N ASN A 296 18.45 4.45 -24.87
CA ASN A 296 17.79 5.36 -25.82
C ASN A 296 18.69 6.14 -26.80
N VAL A 297 19.71 5.49 -27.38
CA VAL A 297 20.54 6.04 -28.45
C VAL A 297 19.79 5.93 -29.78
N ASN A 298 19.34 7.06 -30.31
CA ASN A 298 18.55 7.20 -31.54
C ASN A 298 19.17 8.26 -32.49
N ASP A 299 18.43 8.71 -33.52
CA ASP A 299 18.91 9.73 -34.46
C ASP A 299 18.73 11.15 -33.88
N GLU A 300 17.78 11.30 -32.93
CA GLU A 300 17.43 12.52 -32.18
C GLU A 300 18.44 12.83 -31.04
N GLN A 301 19.14 11.80 -30.55
CA GLN A 301 20.18 11.81 -29.51
C GLN A 301 19.71 11.89 -28.04
N ASP A 302 18.55 11.28 -27.73
CA ASP A 302 17.94 11.27 -26.39
C ASP A 302 18.87 10.75 -25.28
N GLU A 303 19.96 10.04 -25.61
CA GLU A 303 20.93 9.59 -24.61
C GLU A 303 21.57 10.75 -23.83
N ALA A 304 21.53 11.97 -24.39
CA ALA A 304 21.92 13.22 -23.73
C ALA A 304 21.08 13.53 -22.47
N ALA A 305 19.79 13.16 -22.47
CA ALA A 305 18.90 13.30 -21.31
C ALA A 305 19.42 12.57 -20.07
N THR A 306 20.06 11.41 -20.29
CA THR A 306 20.58 10.58 -19.22
C THR A 306 21.88 11.15 -18.61
N ASP A 307 22.73 11.84 -19.38
CA ASP A 307 23.85 12.63 -18.85
C ASP A 307 23.34 13.87 -18.09
N ALA A 308 22.27 14.53 -18.56
CA ALA A 308 21.68 15.67 -17.86
C ALA A 308 21.08 15.27 -16.50
N HIS A 309 20.27 14.20 -16.48
CA HIS A 309 19.63 13.70 -15.26
C HIS A 309 20.67 13.21 -14.23
N TRP A 310 21.59 12.32 -14.64
CA TRP A 310 22.68 11.86 -13.77
C TRP A 310 23.63 13.00 -13.36
N GLY A 311 23.87 13.97 -14.24
CA GLY A 311 24.65 15.17 -13.92
C GLY A 311 24.02 16.02 -12.82
N ALA A 312 22.69 16.14 -12.81
CA ALA A 312 21.95 16.81 -11.75
C ALA A 312 21.99 16.02 -10.43
N GLU A 313 21.77 14.70 -10.45
CA GLU A 313 21.94 13.82 -9.27
C GLU A 313 23.30 14.02 -8.61
N MET A 314 24.38 13.89 -9.39
CA MET A 314 25.75 14.00 -8.87
C MET A 314 26.11 15.42 -8.43
N THR A 315 25.47 16.45 -9.00
CA THR A 315 25.63 17.83 -8.56
C THR A 315 24.98 18.05 -7.19
N PHE A 316 23.75 17.56 -7.00
CA PHE A 316 23.06 17.60 -5.71
C PHE A 316 23.87 16.84 -4.63
N ASP A 317 24.26 15.60 -4.93
CA ASP A 317 25.04 14.76 -4.02
C ASP A 317 26.39 15.40 -3.69
N TYR A 318 27.04 16.08 -4.65
CA TYR A 318 28.29 16.81 -4.41
C TYR A 318 28.12 17.95 -3.40
N TYR A 319 27.15 18.85 -3.62
CA TYR A 319 26.92 19.99 -2.71
C TYR A 319 26.52 19.53 -1.30
N LEU A 320 25.64 18.52 -1.20
CA LEU A 320 25.21 17.99 0.08
C LEU A 320 26.37 17.34 0.84
N LEU A 321 27.11 16.42 0.21
CA LEU A 321 28.15 15.63 0.88
C LEU A 321 29.44 16.41 1.18
N ASN A 322 29.80 17.39 0.35
CA ASN A 322 31.07 18.14 0.49
C ASN A 322 30.91 19.50 1.18
N HIS A 323 29.71 20.09 1.15
CA HIS A 323 29.45 21.44 1.65
C HIS A 323 28.29 21.53 2.66
N ASN A 324 27.55 20.45 2.91
CA ASN A 324 26.35 20.44 3.75
C ASN A 324 25.34 21.50 3.27
N TYR A 325 25.09 21.51 1.97
CA TYR A 325 24.26 22.49 1.28
C TYR A 325 23.27 21.74 0.38
N GLU A 326 21.97 21.91 0.61
CA GLU A 326 20.93 21.13 -0.04
C GLU A 326 20.51 21.80 -1.36
N GLY A 327 20.80 21.14 -2.49
CA GLY A 327 20.52 21.67 -3.83
C GLY A 327 21.48 22.80 -4.24
N ILE A 328 20.93 23.81 -4.92
CA ILE A 328 21.67 24.96 -5.46
C ILE A 328 21.33 26.28 -4.75
N ASP A 329 20.19 26.35 -4.09
CA ASP A 329 19.67 27.48 -3.31
C ASP A 329 19.89 27.33 -1.80
N GLY A 330 20.04 26.09 -1.32
CA GLY A 330 20.15 25.75 0.10
C GLY A 330 18.81 25.48 0.80
N ASP A 331 17.68 25.51 0.07
CA ASP A 331 16.31 25.29 0.58
C ASP A 331 15.52 24.30 -0.31
N LYS A 332 16.25 23.37 -0.94
CA LYS A 332 15.71 22.21 -1.71
C LYS A 332 15.00 22.58 -3.01
N MET A 333 15.41 23.63 -3.70
CA MET A 333 14.94 23.90 -5.07
C MET A 333 15.09 22.66 -5.97
N PRO A 334 14.05 22.31 -6.76
CA PRO A 334 14.12 21.18 -7.69
C PRO A 334 15.11 21.46 -8.83
N LEU A 335 15.80 20.42 -9.30
CA LEU A 335 16.78 20.53 -10.38
C LEU A 335 16.14 20.10 -11.71
N ILE A 336 15.53 21.07 -12.39
CA ILE A 336 14.86 20.86 -13.68
C ILE A 336 15.85 21.05 -14.84
N CYS A 337 15.89 20.09 -15.75
CA CYS A 337 16.75 20.03 -16.92
C CYS A 337 15.92 19.87 -18.21
N TYR A 338 16.01 20.83 -19.12
CA TYR A 338 15.41 20.75 -20.46
C TYR A 338 16.49 20.43 -21.49
N VAL A 339 16.29 19.35 -22.25
CA VAL A 339 17.19 18.86 -23.31
C VAL A 339 16.51 19.03 -24.67
N HIS A 340 17.28 19.04 -25.75
CA HIS A 340 16.81 19.36 -27.11
C HIS A 340 16.18 20.76 -27.23
N TYR A 341 16.67 21.73 -26.44
CA TYR A 341 16.17 23.11 -26.44
C TYR A 341 16.71 23.90 -27.65
N ASP A 342 15.80 24.42 -28.48
CA ASP A 342 16.03 25.22 -29.70
C ASP A 342 16.84 24.51 -30.82
N ASN A 343 16.33 24.55 -32.06
CA ASN A 343 16.94 23.85 -33.19
C ASN A 343 18.39 24.33 -33.44
N SER A 344 19.33 23.37 -33.46
CA SER A 344 20.76 23.62 -33.69
C SER A 344 21.41 24.56 -32.66
N TRP A 345 20.91 24.62 -31.42
CA TRP A 345 21.43 25.54 -30.39
C TRP A 345 22.70 25.03 -29.71
N SER A 346 23.86 25.47 -30.21
CA SER A 346 25.18 25.20 -29.60
C SER A 346 25.42 25.93 -28.28
N ASN A 347 24.71 25.57 -27.20
CA ASN A 347 24.95 26.09 -25.86
C ASN A 347 24.33 25.24 -24.73
N ALA A 348 24.69 25.60 -23.50
CA ALA A 348 23.95 25.23 -22.29
C ALA A 348 23.77 26.46 -21.38
N ARG A 349 22.70 26.52 -20.59
CA ARG A 349 22.37 27.70 -19.77
C ARG A 349 21.64 27.36 -18.48
N TRP A 350 22.06 27.98 -17.38
CA TRP A 350 21.19 28.20 -16.22
C TRP A 350 20.34 29.46 -16.43
N THR A 351 19.02 29.37 -16.34
CA THR A 351 18.10 30.51 -16.56
C THR A 351 18.01 31.45 -15.37
N GLY A 352 18.27 30.92 -14.18
CA GLY A 352 17.82 31.48 -12.89
C GLY A 352 17.02 30.43 -12.12
N ASP A 353 16.22 29.64 -12.85
CA ASP A 353 15.19 28.75 -12.31
C ASP A 353 15.34 27.29 -12.79
N TRP A 354 15.96 27.04 -13.94
CA TRP A 354 16.20 25.70 -14.53
C TRP A 354 17.39 25.68 -15.50
N ALA A 355 17.84 24.48 -15.87
CA ALA A 355 18.90 24.26 -16.85
C ALA A 355 18.33 23.99 -18.26
N LEU A 356 18.99 24.51 -19.29
CA LEU A 356 18.71 24.29 -20.71
C LEU A 356 19.95 23.71 -21.41
N PHE A 357 19.76 22.71 -22.27
CA PHE A 357 20.79 22.09 -23.09
C PHE A 357 20.30 21.94 -24.55
N GLY A 358 21.12 22.34 -25.52
CA GLY A 358 20.92 22.07 -26.94
C GLY A 358 22.02 21.19 -27.54
N ASP A 359 21.82 20.74 -28.77
CA ASP A 359 22.43 19.48 -29.27
C ASP A 359 23.74 19.60 -30.07
N GLY A 360 24.33 20.80 -30.15
CA GLY A 360 25.44 21.13 -31.08
C GLY A 360 26.80 21.46 -30.45
#